data_AF-A0A4E9EKU7-F1
#
_entry.id   AF-A0A4E9EKU7-F1
#
_cell.length_a   1.000
_cell.length_b   1.000
_cell.length_c   1.000
_cell.angle_alpha   90.00
_cell.angle_beta   90.00
_cell.angle_gamma   90.00
#
_symmetry.space_group_name_H-M   'P 1'
#
loop_
_entity.id
_entity.type
_entity.pdbx_description
1 polymer ?
#
loop_
_entity_poly.entity_id
_entity_poly.type
_entity_poly.pdbx_seq_one_letter_code
_entity_poly.pdbx_strand_id
1 'polypeptide(L)'
;MSGWKASREKDYPAHRAVVCPQSSVIEKKCQFQNATQGPSCERCGAAPEYRFDFLDDDPQSVDYLVQFLYHQDYQDINISHEDDQEEEDSVAEDSEDIEISDDYIDNCYPVVHVRMYALAEKYDISALKDLALGKFNKAIQQEPPPNRFLDNAEEAYTSTVPEDRGMRDTVVKHFHTHPDLLDDERIYETLHRMHSLMYD
;
A
#
# COMPACT_ATOMS: atom_id res chain seq x y z
N MET A 1 -26.49 8.71 -5.56
CA MET A 1 -25.41 7.72 -5.34
C MET A 1 -24.24 8.17 -6.18
N SER A 2 -23.19 8.66 -5.55
CA SER A 2 -21.98 9.19 -6.20
C SER A 2 -21.01 8.06 -6.49
N GLY A 3 -20.67 7.86 -7.77
CA GLY A 3 -19.62 6.95 -8.23
C GLY A 3 -18.30 7.69 -8.40
N TRP A 4 -17.20 6.98 -8.21
CA TRP A 4 -15.84 7.53 -8.25
C TRP A 4 -14.98 6.62 -9.13
N LYS A 5 -14.08 7.23 -9.90
CA LYS A 5 -13.10 6.55 -10.74
C LYS A 5 -11.70 6.81 -10.23
N ALA A 6 -10.82 5.81 -10.15
CA ALA A 6 -9.48 6.00 -9.57
C ALA A 6 -8.45 4.98 -10.11
N SER A 7 -7.49 5.50 -10.89
CA SER A 7 -6.46 4.82 -11.70
C SER A 7 -6.90 4.51 -13.14
N ARG A 8 -5.94 4.41 -14.07
CA ARG A 8 -6.18 4.23 -15.51
C ARG A 8 -7.08 3.02 -15.84
N GLU A 9 -7.27 2.08 -14.91
CA GLU A 9 -7.97 0.81 -15.10
C GLU A 9 -9.10 0.49 -14.10
N LYS A 10 -9.28 1.21 -12.98
CA LYS A 10 -10.27 0.85 -11.94
C LYS A 10 -10.99 2.05 -11.32
N ASP A 11 -12.19 1.80 -10.78
CA ASP A 11 -13.07 2.79 -10.19
C ASP A 11 -13.45 2.37 -8.76
N TYR A 12 -13.24 3.24 -7.77
CA TYR A 12 -13.47 2.94 -6.35
C TYR A 12 -14.60 3.79 -5.77
N PRO A 13 -15.85 3.31 -5.69
CA PRO A 13 -16.93 4.08 -5.09
C PRO A 13 -16.62 4.37 -3.61
N ALA A 14 -16.44 5.65 -3.29
CA ALA A 14 -16.01 6.10 -1.97
C ALA A 14 -17.00 7.05 -1.27
N HIS A 15 -16.91 7.14 0.05
CA HIS A 15 -17.69 8.05 0.86
C HIS A 15 -16.79 9.19 1.37
N ARG A 16 -17.15 10.44 1.03
CA ARG A 16 -16.41 11.63 1.49
C ARG A 16 -16.34 11.73 3.01
N ALA A 17 -17.42 11.35 3.69
CA ALA A 17 -17.49 11.32 5.15
C ALA A 17 -16.48 10.34 5.77
N VAL A 18 -16.00 9.36 5.02
CA VAL A 18 -14.97 8.41 5.44
C VAL A 18 -13.58 8.91 5.01
N VAL A 19 -13.42 9.29 3.74
CA VAL A 19 -12.09 9.57 3.15
C VAL A 19 -11.54 10.95 3.53
N CYS A 20 -12.33 12.02 3.42
CA CYS A 20 -11.83 13.39 3.62
C CYS A 20 -11.24 13.64 5.01
N PRO A 21 -11.85 13.17 6.12
CA PRO A 21 -11.28 13.36 7.45
C PRO A 21 -9.89 12.72 7.66
N GLN A 22 -9.52 11.75 6.82
CA GLN A 22 -8.27 11.00 6.96
C GLN A 22 -7.11 11.56 6.14
N SER A 23 -7.39 12.46 5.20
CA SER A 23 -6.36 13.04 4.32
C SER A 23 -6.68 14.49 4.02
N SER A 24 -5.85 15.40 4.54
CA SER A 24 -6.01 16.83 4.25
C SER A 24 -5.76 17.14 2.76
N VAL A 25 -4.91 16.35 2.10
CA VAL A 25 -4.63 16.45 0.67
C VAL A 25 -5.85 16.06 -0.15
N ILE A 26 -6.48 14.91 0.16
CA ILE A 26 -7.69 14.46 -0.53
C ILE A 26 -8.84 15.42 -0.24
N GLU A 27 -9.01 15.90 1.00
CA GLU A 27 -10.04 16.88 1.35
C GLU A 27 -9.91 18.17 0.53
N LYS A 28 -8.71 18.75 0.46
CA LYS A 28 -8.44 19.99 -0.29
C LYS A 28 -8.62 19.79 -1.79
N LYS A 29 -8.20 18.65 -2.34
CA LYS A 29 -8.32 18.34 -3.77
C LYS A 29 -9.70 17.84 -4.18
N CYS A 30 -10.53 17.37 -3.25
CA CYS A 30 -11.95 17.08 -3.48
C CYS A 30 -12.79 18.34 -3.78
N GLN A 31 -12.16 19.51 -3.88
CA GLN A 31 -12.84 20.76 -4.21
C GLN A 31 -13.14 20.84 -5.71
N PHE A 32 -14.40 20.59 -6.03
CA PHE A 32 -15.11 21.05 -7.22
C PHE A 32 -14.33 20.90 -8.53
N GLN A 33 -14.31 19.68 -9.07
CA GLN A 33 -14.63 19.63 -10.50
C GLN A 33 -16.09 20.10 -10.58
N ASN A 34 -16.28 21.40 -10.82
CA ASN A 34 -17.43 21.82 -11.60
C ASN A 34 -17.34 20.94 -12.83
N ALA A 35 -18.15 19.87 -12.85
CA ALA A 35 -18.50 19.22 -14.08
C ALA A 35 -18.69 20.36 -15.05
N THR A 36 -17.90 20.38 -16.12
CA THR A 36 -18.03 21.34 -17.20
C THR A 36 -19.37 21.00 -17.84
N GLN A 37 -20.45 21.35 -17.15
CA GLN A 37 -21.76 21.46 -17.70
C GLN A 37 -21.60 22.63 -18.66
N GLY A 38 -21.68 22.30 -19.95
CA GLY A 38 -22.37 23.20 -20.86
C GLY A 38 -23.67 23.70 -20.21
N PRO A 39 -24.21 24.83 -20.68
CA PRO A 39 -25.09 25.73 -19.94
C PRO A 39 -26.04 24.98 -19.01
N SER A 40 -25.86 25.22 -17.71
CA SER A 40 -26.66 24.74 -16.57
C SER A 40 -28.10 24.43 -16.97
N CYS A 41 -28.40 23.15 -17.21
CA CYS A 41 -29.76 22.71 -17.39
C CYS A 41 -30.31 22.40 -16.00
N GLU A 42 -31.02 23.38 -15.43
CA GLU A 42 -31.77 23.27 -14.16
C GLU A 42 -32.83 22.13 -14.17
N ARG A 43 -33.00 21.44 -15.31
CA ARG A 43 -34.00 20.40 -15.56
C ARG A 43 -33.43 18.98 -15.62
N CYS A 44 -32.12 18.82 -15.64
CA CYS A 44 -31.49 17.52 -15.65
C CYS A 44 -30.93 17.29 -14.24
N GLY A 45 -31.52 16.33 -13.52
CA GLY A 45 -31.16 15.94 -12.15
C GLY A 45 -29.78 15.29 -12.02
N ALA A 46 -28.78 15.82 -12.72
CA ALA A 46 -27.40 15.42 -12.63
C ALA A 46 -26.87 15.88 -11.27
N ALA A 47 -26.78 14.93 -10.34
CA ALA A 47 -26.06 15.15 -9.09
C ALA A 47 -24.58 15.49 -9.42
N PRO A 48 -23.95 16.40 -8.66
CA PRO A 48 -22.53 16.65 -8.82
C PRO A 48 -21.75 15.33 -8.62
N GLU A 49 -20.96 14.95 -9.62
CA GLU A 49 -20.04 13.81 -9.54
C GLU A 49 -18.74 14.32 -8.90
N TYR A 50 -18.30 13.65 -7.84
CA TYR A 50 -17.04 13.96 -7.15
C TYR A 50 -16.01 12.92 -7.55
N ARG A 51 -14.81 13.36 -7.94
CA ARG A 51 -13.75 12.48 -8.40
C ARG A 51 -12.41 12.93 -7.85
N PHE A 52 -11.61 11.96 -7.45
CA PHE A 52 -10.24 12.15 -7.02
C PHE A 52 -9.37 11.23 -7.86
N ASP A 53 -8.35 11.79 -8.49
CA ASP A 53 -7.42 11.04 -9.33
C ASP A 53 -6.13 10.80 -8.54
N PHE A 54 -5.78 9.52 -8.36
CA PHE A 54 -4.50 9.12 -7.75
C PHE A 54 -3.31 9.32 -8.72
N LEU A 55 -3.56 9.88 -9.92
CA LEU A 55 -2.57 10.22 -10.94
C LEU A 55 -1.83 8.95 -11.40
N ASP A 56 -0.49 9.02 -11.47
CA ASP A 56 0.38 7.93 -11.89
C ASP A 56 0.83 7.05 -10.70
N ASP A 57 0.09 7.04 -9.58
CA ASP A 57 0.39 6.10 -8.49
C ASP A 57 0.17 4.65 -8.90
N ASP A 58 0.98 3.77 -8.33
CA ASP A 58 0.89 2.34 -8.52
C ASP A 58 -0.52 1.81 -8.20
N PRO A 59 -1.22 1.17 -9.15
CA PRO A 59 -2.61 0.74 -8.98
C PRO A 59 -2.81 -0.19 -7.77
N GLN A 60 -1.85 -1.07 -7.49
CA GLN A 60 -1.92 -1.99 -6.36
C GLN A 60 -1.79 -1.27 -5.03
N SER A 61 -0.90 -0.29 -4.93
CA SER A 61 -0.77 0.55 -3.74
C SER A 61 -2.02 1.42 -3.51
N VAL A 62 -2.68 1.87 -4.59
CA VAL A 62 -3.98 2.56 -4.49
C VAL A 62 -5.08 1.63 -3.96
N ASP A 63 -5.11 0.37 -4.39
CA ASP A 63 -6.03 -0.65 -3.86
C ASP A 63 -5.89 -0.76 -2.32
N TYR A 64 -4.65 -0.86 -1.83
CA TYR A 64 -4.37 -0.92 -0.39
C TYR A 64 -4.68 0.39 0.35
N LEU A 65 -4.42 1.54 -0.27
CA LEU A 65 -4.79 2.83 0.29
C LEU A 65 -6.30 2.95 0.49
N VAL A 66 -7.10 2.49 -0.48
CA VAL A 66 -8.56 2.47 -0.36
C VAL A 66 -9.01 1.51 0.75
N GLN A 67 -8.38 0.33 0.88
CA GLN A 67 -8.67 -0.59 2.01
C GLN A 67 -8.42 0.09 3.35
N PHE A 68 -7.25 0.74 3.51
CA PHE A 68 -6.88 1.45 4.73
C PHE A 68 -7.90 2.53 5.10
N LEU A 69 -8.30 3.36 4.13
CA LEU A 69 -9.26 4.43 4.37
C LEU A 69 -10.60 3.93 4.93
N TYR A 70 -10.95 2.65 4.70
CA TYR A 70 -12.19 2.07 5.19
C TYR A 70 -12.03 1.23 6.45
N HIS A 71 -10.92 0.51 6.58
CA HIS A 71 -10.74 -0.51 7.63
C HIS A 71 -9.68 -0.12 8.66
N GLN A 72 -8.99 1.01 8.45
CA GLN A 72 -7.80 1.42 9.21
C GLN A 72 -6.66 0.39 9.14
N ASP A 73 -6.72 -0.50 8.16
CA ASP A 73 -5.71 -1.49 7.87
C ASP A 73 -5.72 -1.81 6.36
N TYR A 74 -4.59 -2.31 5.86
CA TYR A 74 -4.44 -2.78 4.49
C TYR A 74 -3.62 -4.07 4.51
N GLN A 75 -3.96 -5.04 3.66
CA GLN A 75 -3.49 -6.41 3.76
C GLN A 75 -3.91 -7.11 5.07
N ASP A 76 -5.02 -7.83 4.97
CA ASP A 76 -5.23 -9.19 5.49
C ASP A 76 -6.33 -9.83 4.62
N ILE A 77 -5.94 -10.40 3.47
CA ILE A 77 -6.78 -11.39 2.78
C ILE A 77 -6.33 -12.74 3.35
N ASN A 78 -7.22 -13.34 4.15
CA ASN A 78 -7.10 -14.49 5.07
C ASN A 78 -6.91 -14.02 6.51
N ILE A 79 -7.94 -14.01 7.37
CA ILE A 79 -8.69 -15.21 7.76
C ILE A 79 -10.21 -14.93 7.83
N SER A 80 -10.92 -15.08 6.72
CA SER A 80 -12.27 -15.65 6.69
C SER A 80 -12.76 -15.82 5.24
N HIS A 81 -12.41 -16.96 4.64
CA HIS A 81 -13.49 -17.79 4.12
C HIS A 81 -14.30 -18.22 5.36
N GLU A 82 -15.16 -17.32 5.86
CA GLU A 82 -16.33 -17.76 6.58
C GLU A 82 -17.27 -18.24 5.47
N ASP A 83 -17.03 -19.48 5.03
CA ASP A 83 -18.09 -20.23 4.38
C ASP A 83 -19.25 -20.27 5.36
N ASP A 84 -20.34 -19.62 4.96
CA ASP A 84 -21.67 -19.93 5.44
C ASP A 84 -21.86 -21.46 5.38
N GLN A 85 -21.83 -22.14 6.53
CA GLN A 85 -22.49 -23.42 6.72
C GLN A 85 -22.67 -23.74 8.22
N GLU A 86 -23.91 -23.47 8.65
CA GLU A 86 -24.73 -24.24 9.58
C GLU A 86 -24.05 -25.43 10.29
N GLU A 87 -24.00 -25.37 11.62
CA GLU A 87 -23.66 -26.54 12.43
C GLU A 87 -24.76 -27.63 12.31
N GLU A 88 -24.46 -28.69 11.56
CA GLU A 88 -25.10 -30.01 11.73
C GLU A 88 -24.06 -31.14 11.59
N ASP A 89 -23.70 -31.70 12.74
CA ASP A 89 -23.48 -33.12 13.08
C ASP A 89 -22.75 -34.08 12.11
N SER A 90 -21.55 -34.52 12.54
CA SER A 90 -20.90 -35.84 12.32
C SER A 90 -20.51 -36.28 10.89
N VAL A 91 -19.20 -36.49 10.62
CA VAL A 91 -18.48 -37.79 10.48
C VAL A 91 -17.02 -37.57 10.07
N ALA A 92 -16.14 -38.51 10.45
CA ALA A 92 -14.71 -38.51 10.21
C ALA A 92 -14.30 -39.02 8.81
N GLU A 93 -13.02 -38.76 8.46
CA GLU A 93 -12.26 -39.21 7.28
C GLU A 93 -12.55 -38.35 6.03
N ASP A 94 -11.58 -37.72 5.36
CA ASP A 94 -10.33 -38.24 4.79
C ASP A 94 -9.33 -37.08 4.58
N SER A 95 -8.04 -37.35 4.73
CA SER A 95 -6.96 -36.37 4.59
C SER A 95 -6.69 -36.10 3.11
N GLU A 96 -7.28 -35.04 2.56
CA GLU A 96 -6.83 -34.47 1.30
C GLU A 96 -5.78 -33.39 1.59
N ASP A 97 -4.53 -33.67 1.18
CA ASP A 97 -3.45 -32.69 1.13
C ASP A 97 -3.87 -31.53 0.22
N ILE A 98 -4.33 -30.43 0.82
CA ILE A 98 -4.51 -29.18 0.10
C ILE A 98 -3.11 -28.68 -0.24
N GLU A 99 -2.67 -28.94 -1.47
CA GLU A 99 -1.51 -28.27 -2.06
C GLU A 99 -1.83 -26.78 -2.15
N ILE A 100 -1.43 -26.04 -1.11
CA ILE A 100 -1.36 -24.58 -1.15
C ILE A 100 -0.35 -24.26 -2.25
N SER A 101 -0.86 -23.96 -3.45
CA SER A 101 -0.02 -23.57 -4.57
C SER A 101 0.77 -22.33 -4.17
N ASP A 102 2.09 -22.45 -4.19
CA ASP A 102 3.10 -21.41 -3.90
C ASP A 102 3.00 -20.17 -4.84
N ASP A 103 1.93 -20.05 -5.62
CA ASP A 103 1.80 -19.20 -6.81
C ASP A 103 0.72 -18.11 -6.70
N TYR A 104 0.08 -17.90 -5.52
CA TYR A 104 -0.99 -16.89 -5.37
C TYR A 104 -0.77 -15.77 -4.34
N ILE A 105 0.40 -15.69 -3.69
CA ILE A 105 0.83 -14.48 -2.98
C ILE A 105 2.32 -14.20 -3.23
N ASP A 106 2.72 -13.90 -4.46
CA ASP A 106 3.96 -13.15 -4.72
C ASP A 106 3.63 -11.69 -5.05
N ASN A 107 3.07 -10.98 -4.08
CA ASN A 107 2.97 -9.52 -4.12
C ASN A 107 4.08 -8.90 -3.25
N CYS A 108 5.34 -9.22 -3.58
CA CYS A 108 6.58 -8.57 -3.11
C CYS A 108 6.54 -7.95 -1.70
N TYR A 109 6.13 -8.76 -0.73
CA TYR A 109 6.09 -8.46 0.70
C TYR A 109 7.54 -8.43 1.18
N PRO A 110 8.22 -7.26 1.28
CA PRO A 110 7.82 -6.08 2.06
C PRO A 110 7.69 -4.74 1.30
N VAL A 111 7.95 -4.71 -0.02
CA VAL A 111 8.09 -3.47 -0.83
C VAL A 111 6.79 -2.67 -0.82
N VAL A 112 5.66 -3.37 -0.77
CA VAL A 112 4.33 -2.77 -0.58
C VAL A 112 4.28 -1.83 0.62
N HIS A 113 4.89 -2.18 1.75
CA HIS A 113 4.88 -1.33 2.95
C HIS A 113 5.71 -0.06 2.74
N VAL A 114 6.78 -0.14 1.95
CA VAL A 114 7.58 1.03 1.56
C VAL A 114 6.76 1.96 0.68
N ARG A 115 6.06 1.42 -0.32
CA ARG A 115 5.16 2.22 -1.20
C ARG A 115 4.02 2.85 -0.42
N MET A 116 3.41 2.11 0.49
CA MET A 116 2.33 2.60 1.35
C MET A 116 2.81 3.72 2.29
N TYR A 117 4.04 3.64 2.78
CA TYR A 117 4.67 4.71 3.54
C TYR A 117 4.85 5.98 2.71
N ALA A 118 5.34 5.86 1.47
CA ALA A 118 5.49 6.99 0.54
C ALA A 118 4.13 7.60 0.16
N LEU A 119 3.10 6.77 -0.08
CA LEU A 119 1.73 7.24 -0.33
C LEU A 119 1.14 7.95 0.89
N ALA A 120 1.42 7.46 2.09
CA ALA A 120 0.95 8.08 3.32
C ALA A 120 1.50 9.50 3.47
N GLU A 121 2.77 9.72 3.14
CA GLU A 121 3.35 11.06 3.09
C GLU A 121 2.70 11.91 1.98
N LYS A 122 2.60 11.37 0.75
CA LYS A 122 2.01 12.06 -0.40
C LYS A 122 0.58 12.55 -0.15
N TYR A 123 -0.20 11.75 0.57
CA TYR A 123 -1.60 12.03 0.89
C TYR A 123 -1.83 12.59 2.29
N ASP A 124 -0.77 12.85 3.06
CA ASP A 124 -0.86 13.40 4.42
C ASP A 124 -1.77 12.57 5.33
N ILE A 125 -1.45 11.27 5.44
CA ILE A 125 -2.18 10.27 6.23
C ILE A 125 -1.24 9.66 7.27
N SER A 126 -1.01 10.37 8.39
CA SER A 126 -0.01 9.96 9.39
C SER A 126 -0.26 8.54 9.95
N ALA A 127 -1.52 8.16 10.18
CA ALA A 127 -1.87 6.83 10.69
C ALA A 127 -1.46 5.71 9.72
N LEU A 128 -1.58 5.93 8.40
CA LEU A 128 -1.12 4.97 7.39
C LEU A 128 0.41 4.90 7.38
N LYS A 129 1.09 6.04 7.55
CA LYS A 129 2.55 6.13 7.58
C LYS A 129 3.11 5.29 8.72
N ASP A 130 2.55 5.45 9.92
CA ASP A 130 2.91 4.68 11.11
C ASP A 130 2.63 3.19 10.94
N LEU A 131 1.44 2.84 10.42
CA LEU A 131 1.06 1.45 10.16
C LEU A 131 2.02 0.79 9.16
N ALA A 132 2.34 1.47 8.06
CA ALA A 132 3.22 0.96 7.03
C ALA A 132 4.65 0.74 7.54
N LEU A 133 5.18 1.68 8.32
CA LEU A 133 6.47 1.51 8.97
C LEU A 133 6.46 0.33 9.95
N GLY A 134 5.37 0.16 10.71
CA GLY A 134 5.20 -0.96 11.63
C GLY A 134 5.15 -2.31 10.93
N LYS A 135 4.38 -2.42 9.84
CA LYS A 135 4.30 -3.66 9.03
C LYS A 135 5.63 -3.96 8.34
N PHE A 136 6.31 -2.96 7.80
CA PHE A 136 7.65 -3.13 7.23
C PHE A 136 8.65 -3.67 8.27
N ASN A 137 8.69 -3.08 9.46
CA ASN A 137 9.56 -3.54 10.55
C ASN A 137 9.29 -5.00 10.94
N LYS A 138 8.01 -5.43 10.97
CA LYS A 138 7.65 -6.83 11.23
C LYS A 138 8.10 -7.75 10.09
N ALA A 139 7.93 -7.32 8.85
CA ALA A 139 8.29 -8.11 7.67
C ALA A 139 9.81 -8.35 7.59
N ILE A 140 10.64 -7.32 7.81
CA ILE A 140 12.10 -7.48 7.76
C ILE A 140 12.68 -8.28 8.94
N GLN A 141 11.94 -8.40 10.06
CA GLN A 141 12.32 -9.26 11.18
C GLN A 141 12.17 -10.75 10.86
N GLN A 142 11.44 -11.10 9.79
CA GLN A 142 11.36 -12.47 9.29
C GLN A 142 12.53 -12.85 8.38
N GLU A 143 13.59 -12.02 8.36
CA GLU A 143 14.81 -12.24 7.56
C GLU A 143 14.49 -12.54 6.09
N PRO A 144 13.89 -11.57 5.36
CA PRO A 144 13.57 -11.77 3.96
C PRO A 144 14.85 -12.04 3.15
N PRO A 145 14.75 -12.76 2.02
CA PRO A 145 15.89 -13.00 1.15
C PRO A 145 16.60 -11.69 0.76
N PRO A 146 17.94 -11.69 0.63
CA PRO A 146 18.71 -10.47 0.42
C PRO A 146 18.27 -9.61 -0.77
N ASN A 147 17.88 -10.24 -1.90
CA ASN A 147 17.38 -9.54 -3.08
C ASN A 147 16.06 -8.81 -2.79
N ARG A 148 15.11 -9.46 -2.10
CA ARG A 148 13.86 -8.84 -1.69
C ARG A 148 14.11 -7.70 -0.71
N PHE A 149 15.07 -7.86 0.20
CA PHE A 149 15.47 -6.77 1.09
C PHE A 149 16.00 -5.55 0.31
N LEU A 150 16.85 -5.78 -0.70
CA LEU A 150 17.37 -4.70 -1.54
C LEU A 150 16.30 -3.97 -2.33
N ASP A 151 15.30 -4.67 -2.85
CA ASP A 151 14.18 -4.03 -3.54
C ASP A 151 13.49 -3.02 -2.61
N ASN A 152 13.37 -3.33 -1.31
CA ASN A 152 12.85 -2.38 -0.32
C ASN A 152 13.77 -1.18 -0.11
N ALA A 153 15.08 -1.41 -0.05
CA ALA A 153 16.05 -0.36 0.13
C ALA A 153 16.01 0.59 -1.07
N GLU A 154 16.02 0.07 -2.30
CA GLU A 154 15.94 0.86 -3.51
C GLU A 154 14.63 1.66 -3.57
N GLU A 155 13.49 1.01 -3.31
CA GLU A 155 12.19 1.68 -3.23
C GLU A 155 12.18 2.76 -2.14
N ALA A 156 12.75 2.52 -0.95
CA ALA A 156 12.76 3.49 0.15
C ALA A 156 13.54 4.75 -0.22
N TYR A 157 14.70 4.62 -0.86
CA TYR A 157 15.53 5.76 -1.23
C TYR A 157 15.03 6.52 -2.46
N THR A 158 14.24 5.88 -3.32
CA THR A 158 13.67 6.48 -4.53
C THR A 158 12.31 7.13 -4.29
N SER A 159 11.51 6.59 -3.36
CA SER A 159 10.13 7.04 -3.09
C SER A 159 10.01 8.03 -1.92
N THR A 160 11.04 8.18 -1.09
CA THR A 160 11.05 9.12 0.04
C THR A 160 12.03 10.27 -0.19
N VAL A 161 11.82 11.41 0.47
CA VAL A 161 12.78 12.51 0.50
C VAL A 161 13.84 12.31 1.60
N PRO A 162 15.04 12.91 1.51
CA PRO A 162 16.12 12.71 2.49
C PRO A 162 15.75 13.05 3.94
N GLU A 163 14.85 14.01 4.15
CA GLU A 163 14.37 14.43 5.47
C GLU A 163 13.40 13.42 6.08
N ASP A 164 12.77 12.57 5.26
CA ASP A 164 11.86 11.53 5.71
C ASP A 164 12.61 10.24 6.05
N ARG A 165 13.18 10.24 7.25
CA ARG A 165 14.17 9.25 7.68
C ARG A 165 13.59 7.92 8.14
N GLY A 166 12.30 7.83 8.48
CA GLY A 166 11.77 6.66 9.20
C GLY A 166 11.98 5.33 8.48
N MET A 167 11.68 5.27 7.18
CA MET A 167 11.90 4.07 6.37
C MET A 167 13.39 3.80 6.13
N ARG A 168 14.16 4.85 5.82
CA ARG A 168 15.61 4.75 5.53
C ARG A 168 16.42 4.29 6.74
N ASP A 169 16.16 4.86 7.91
CA ASP A 169 16.80 4.47 9.17
C ASP A 169 16.50 3.01 9.53
N THR A 170 15.31 2.52 9.18
CA THR A 170 14.95 1.11 9.36
C THR A 170 15.79 0.20 8.44
N VAL A 171 15.97 0.59 7.19
CA VAL A 171 16.84 -0.12 6.22
C VAL A 171 18.29 -0.13 6.70
N VAL A 172 18.84 1.03 7.09
CA VAL A 172 20.21 1.17 7.61
C VAL A 172 20.41 0.30 8.86
N LYS A 173 19.46 0.34 9.79
CA LYS A 173 19.50 -0.51 10.99
C LYS A 173 19.55 -2.00 10.65
N HIS A 174 18.81 -2.42 9.62
CA HIS A 174 18.80 -3.83 9.20
C HIS A 174 20.15 -4.26 8.62
N PHE A 175 20.78 -3.43 7.77
CA PHE A 175 22.15 -3.69 7.29
C PHE A 175 23.19 -3.75 8.42
N HIS A 176 23.07 -2.91 9.44
CA HIS A 176 23.96 -2.98 10.61
C HIS A 176 23.78 -4.25 11.43
N THR A 177 22.57 -4.84 11.41
CA THR A 177 22.25 -6.06 12.15
C THR A 177 22.69 -7.31 11.37
N HIS A 178 22.68 -7.25 10.04
CA HIS A 178 23.02 -8.35 9.12
C HIS A 178 24.16 -7.93 8.18
N PRO A 179 25.40 -7.80 8.69
CA PRO A 179 26.54 -7.37 7.88
C PRO A 179 26.91 -8.36 6.77
N ASP A 180 26.50 -9.62 6.90
CA ASP A 180 26.63 -10.69 5.90
C ASP A 180 25.92 -10.35 4.57
N LEU A 181 24.89 -9.50 4.62
CA LEU A 181 24.25 -8.97 3.40
C LEU A 181 25.21 -8.14 2.56
N LEU A 182 26.28 -7.57 3.14
CA LEU A 182 27.26 -6.75 2.43
C LEU A 182 28.37 -7.57 1.78
N ASP A 183 28.47 -8.87 2.08
CA ASP A 183 29.47 -9.77 1.52
C ASP A 183 29.13 -10.22 0.08
N ASP A 184 27.87 -10.08 -0.35
CA ASP A 184 27.48 -10.35 -1.74
C ASP A 184 27.83 -9.14 -2.63
N GLU A 185 28.71 -9.37 -3.60
CA GLU A 185 29.21 -8.36 -4.54
C GLU A 185 28.08 -7.64 -5.28
N ARG A 186 26.98 -8.32 -5.61
CA ARG A 186 25.81 -7.72 -6.28
C ARG A 186 25.07 -6.77 -5.36
N ILE A 187 25.06 -7.08 -4.07
CA ILE A 187 24.46 -6.21 -3.05
C ILE A 187 25.30 -4.95 -2.94
N TYR A 188 26.61 -5.10 -2.79
CA TYR A 188 27.55 -3.97 -2.75
C TYR A 188 27.43 -3.04 -3.98
N GLU A 189 27.36 -3.60 -5.20
CA GLU A 189 27.18 -2.81 -6.43
C GLU A 189 25.86 -2.04 -6.44
N THR A 190 24.78 -2.67 -5.97
CA THR A 190 23.45 -2.03 -5.87
C THR A 190 23.47 -0.87 -4.89
N LEU A 191 24.14 -1.04 -3.75
CA LEU A 191 24.32 0.05 -2.78
C LEU A 191 25.19 1.18 -3.33
N HIS A 192 26.21 0.85 -4.11
CA HIS A 192 27.07 1.86 -4.75
C HIS A 192 26.30 2.68 -5.80
N ARG A 193 25.37 2.04 -6.52
CA ARG A 193 24.42 2.73 -7.41
C ARG A 193 23.47 3.63 -6.61
N MET A 194 23.04 3.19 -5.44
CA MET A 194 22.25 3.97 -4.48
C MET A 194 23.15 4.88 -3.64
N HIS A 195 23.90 5.78 -4.29
CA HIS A 195 24.93 6.63 -3.69
C HIS A 195 24.50 7.30 -2.37
N SER A 196 23.22 7.60 -2.16
CA SER A 196 22.69 8.15 -0.90
C SER A 196 22.75 7.23 0.32
N LEU A 197 22.59 5.91 0.16
CA LEU A 197 22.62 4.95 1.28
C LEU A 197 24.03 4.85 1.88
N MET A 198 25.09 5.05 1.10
CA MET A 198 26.47 4.92 1.58
C MET A 198 26.91 6.03 2.54
N TYR A 199 26.17 7.15 2.61
CA TYR A 199 26.50 8.30 3.46
C TYR A 199 25.56 8.47 4.64
N ASP A 200 24.57 7.59 4.78
CA ASP A 200 23.59 7.59 5.87
C ASP A 200 24.06 6.83 7.12
#